data_AF-A0A3D5PPQ4-F1
#
_entry.id   AF-A0A3D5PPQ4-F1
#
_cell.length_a   1.000
_cell.length_b   1.000
_cell.length_c   1.000
_cell.angle_alpha   90.00
_cell.angle_beta   90.00
_cell.angle_gamma   90.00
#
_symmetry.space_group_name_H-M   'P 1'
#
loop_
_entity.id
_entity.type
_entity.pdbx_description
1 polymer ?
#
loop_
_entity_poly.entity_id
_entity_poly.type
_entity_poly.pdbx_seq_one_letter_code
_entity_poly.pdbx_strand_id
1 'polypeptide(L)'
;MRTGAVAAYGMKSRREGNAAVQSYRRGQQALRKGGSDVNVEQRLARIEGALDHLLDGLVKQRAQIGSGVAVDVAGHTLTAKTRGRR
;
A
#
# COMPACT_ATOMS: atom_id res chain seq x y z
N MET A 1 21.69 2.23 15.70
CA MET A 1 21.22 1.33 14.62
C MET A 1 19.70 1.05 14.68
N ARG A 2 19.09 0.59 15.79
CA ARG A 2 17.69 0.09 15.78
C ARG A 2 16.57 1.15 15.74
N THR A 3 16.77 2.36 16.28
CA THR A 3 15.83 3.50 16.08
C THR A 3 15.74 3.89 14.60
N GLY A 4 16.86 3.82 13.89
CA GLY A 4 16.90 4.03 12.43
C GLY A 4 16.13 2.97 11.66
N ALA A 5 16.08 1.72 12.14
CA ALA A 5 15.27 0.67 11.55
C ALA A 5 13.76 0.94 11.72
N VAL A 6 13.32 1.36 12.91
CA VAL A 6 11.92 1.79 13.15
C VAL A 6 11.54 2.93 12.19
N ALA A 7 12.37 3.96 12.09
CA ALA A 7 12.14 5.08 11.19
C ALA A 7 12.09 4.63 9.71
N ALA A 8 13.02 3.77 9.28
CA ALA A 8 13.07 3.27 7.92
C ALA A 8 11.83 2.44 7.55
N TYR A 9 11.41 1.51 8.42
CA TYR A 9 10.20 0.72 8.19
C TYR A 9 8.93 1.59 8.24
N GLY A 10 8.89 2.61 9.10
CA GLY A 10 7.78 3.57 9.14
C GLY A 10 7.65 4.39 7.85
N MET A 11 8.78 4.92 7.35
CA MET A 11 8.81 5.63 6.06
C MET A 11 8.40 4.71 4.91
N LYS A 12 8.90 3.47 4.89
CA LYS A 12 8.52 2.48 3.87
C LYS A 12 7.04 2.15 3.93
N SER A 13 6.49 1.89 5.12
CA SER A 13 5.06 1.62 5.32
C SER A 13 4.20 2.76 4.77
N ARG A 14 4.53 4.01 5.13
CA ARG A 14 3.80 5.19 4.62
C ARG A 14 3.90 5.33 3.10
N ARG A 15 5.09 5.13 2.53
CA ARG A 15 5.30 5.22 1.06
C ARG A 15 4.45 4.19 0.32
N GLU A 16 4.50 2.92 0.74
CA GLU A 16 3.72 1.85 0.12
C GLU A 16 2.21 2.06 0.29
N GLY A 17 1.77 2.56 1.45
CA GLY A 17 0.37 2.92 1.68
C GLY A 17 -0.14 4.02 0.76
N ASN A 18 0.66 5.08 0.59
CA ASN A 18 0.35 6.15 -0.36
C ASN A 18 0.28 5.64 -1.80
N ALA A 19 1.21 4.75 -2.17
CA ALA A 19 1.23 4.15 -3.49
C ALA A 19 0.00 3.25 -3.73
N ALA A 20 -0.43 2.48 -2.72
CA ALA A 20 -1.66 1.69 -2.80
C ALA A 20 -2.89 2.56 -3.06
N VAL A 21 -3.04 3.67 -2.31
CA VAL A 21 -4.14 4.63 -2.50
C VAL A 21 -4.12 5.24 -3.91
N GLN A 22 -2.94 5.57 -4.44
CA GLN A 22 -2.83 6.07 -5.81
C GLN A 22 -3.29 5.04 -6.84
N SER A 23 -2.88 3.77 -6.71
CA SER A 23 -3.32 2.70 -7.61
C SER A 23 -4.84 2.50 -7.52
N TYR A 24 -5.42 2.46 -6.31
CA TYR A 24 -6.87 2.37 -6.15
C TYR A 24 -7.63 3.52 -6.82
N ARG A 25 -7.14 4.76 -6.69
CA ARG A 25 -7.74 5.92 -7.36
C ARG A 25 -7.69 5.81 -8.88
N ARG A 26 -6.60 5.29 -9.44
CA ARG A 26 -6.50 5.03 -10.89
C ARG A 26 -7.51 3.98 -11.33
N GLY A 27 -7.67 2.90 -10.57
CA GLY A 27 -8.71 1.88 -10.84
C GLY A 27 -10.12 2.46 -10.79
N GLN A 28 -10.44 3.26 -9.77
CA GLN A 28 -11.72 3.96 -9.68
C GLN A 28 -11.93 4.92 -10.86
N GLN A 29 -10.90 5.64 -11.27
CA GLN A 29 -10.98 6.55 -12.42
C GLN A 29 -11.21 5.78 -13.73
N ALA A 30 -10.54 4.63 -13.92
CA ALA A 30 -10.74 3.77 -15.08
C ALA A 30 -12.21 3.29 -15.19
N LEU A 31 -12.82 2.89 -14.06
CA LEU A 31 -14.24 2.52 -14.02
C LEU A 31 -15.18 3.71 -14.28
N ARG A 32 -14.83 4.89 -13.78
CA ARG A 32 -15.66 6.10 -13.91
C ARG A 32 -15.63 6.74 -15.29
N LYS A 33 -14.54 6.58 -16.04
CA LYS A 33 -14.43 7.09 -17.41
C LYS A 33 -15.34 6.26 -18.30
N GLY A 34 -16.65 6.52 -18.31
CA GLY A 34 -17.64 5.83 -19.15
C GLY A 34 -18.91 6.65 -19.30
N GLY A 35 -19.58 6.49 -20.46
CA GLY A 35 -20.82 7.18 -20.83
C GLY A 35 -21.62 6.33 -21.82
N SER A 36 -22.76 6.85 -22.28
CA SER A 36 -23.68 6.14 -23.19
C SER A 36 -23.04 5.68 -24.50
N ASP A 37 -21.96 6.34 -24.93
CA ASP A 37 -21.36 6.15 -26.26
C ASP A 37 -20.18 5.17 -26.27
N VAL A 38 -19.98 4.43 -25.19
CA VAL A 38 -18.87 3.48 -25.07
C VAL A 38 -19.33 2.09 -25.51
N ASN A 39 -18.61 1.50 -26.46
CA ASN A 39 -18.88 0.12 -26.88
C ASN A 39 -18.44 -0.92 -25.84
N VAL A 40 -18.81 -2.18 -26.07
CA VAL A 40 -18.56 -3.27 -25.12
C VAL A 40 -17.07 -3.52 -24.93
N GLU A 41 -16.29 -3.51 -26.00
CA GLU A 41 -14.85 -3.76 -25.99
C GLU A 41 -14.11 -2.70 -25.17
N GLN A 42 -14.44 -1.42 -25.36
CA GLN A 42 -13.91 -0.32 -24.58
C GLN A 42 -14.33 -0.43 -23.10
N ARG A 43 -15.55 -0.90 -22.83
CA ARG A 43 -16.01 -1.14 -21.46
C ARG A 43 -15.21 -2.27 -20.80
N LEU A 44 -14.96 -3.36 -21.50
CA LEU A 44 -14.16 -4.49 -21.01
C LEU A 44 -12.71 -4.07 -20.74
N ALA A 45 -12.07 -3.37 -21.68
CA ALA A 45 -10.70 -2.89 -21.51
C ALA A 45 -10.53 -1.99 -20.27
N ARG A 46 -11.53 -1.16 -19.96
CA ARG A 46 -11.52 -0.35 -18.73
C ARG A 46 -11.69 -1.17 -17.45
N ILE A 47 -12.52 -2.21 -17.49
CA ILE A 47 -12.69 -3.12 -16.36
C ILE A 47 -11.38 -3.86 -16.11
N GLU A 48 -10.75 -4.40 -17.15
CA GLU A 48 -9.44 -5.05 -17.07
C GLU A 48 -8.39 -4.09 -16.49
N GLY A 49 -8.25 -2.88 -17.03
CA GLY A 49 -7.32 -1.89 -16.50
C GLY A 49 -7.64 -1.46 -15.06
N ALA A 50 -8.91 -1.44 -14.66
CA ALA A 50 -9.29 -1.19 -13.28
C ALA A 50 -8.91 -2.33 -12.34
N LEU A 51 -9.04 -3.59 -12.79
CA LEU A 51 -8.62 -4.77 -12.04
C LEU A 51 -7.09 -4.80 -11.89
N ASP A 52 -6.33 -4.44 -12.92
CA ASP A 52 -4.88 -4.31 -12.83
C ASP A 52 -4.46 -3.29 -11.76
N HIS A 53 -5.09 -2.11 -11.78
CA HIS A 53 -4.86 -1.08 -10.77
C HIS A 53 -5.27 -1.52 -9.35
N LEU A 54 -6.34 -2.31 -9.23
CA LEU A 54 -6.77 -2.88 -7.95
C LEU A 54 -5.74 -3.87 -7.41
N LEU A 55 -5.32 -4.83 -8.23
CA LEU A 55 -4.33 -5.85 -7.86
C LEU A 55 -2.99 -5.20 -7.47
N ASP A 56 -2.53 -4.22 -8.25
CA ASP A 56 -1.33 -3.45 -7.94
C ASP A 56 -1.44 -2.69 -6.60
N GLY A 57 -2.60 -2.10 -6.33
CA GLY A 57 -2.88 -1.46 -5.04
C GLY A 57 -2.86 -2.45 -3.88
N LEU A 58 -3.43 -3.66 -4.05
CA LEU A 58 -3.44 -4.71 -3.03
C LEU A 58 -2.03 -5.22 -2.71
N VAL A 59 -1.18 -5.36 -3.73
CA VAL A 59 0.24 -5.73 -3.54
C VAL A 59 0.97 -4.67 -2.70
N LYS A 60 0.78 -3.39 -3.04
CA LYS A 60 1.37 -2.27 -2.28
C LYS A 60 0.83 -2.19 -0.86
N GLN A 61 -0.46 -2.41 -0.67
CA GLN A 61 -1.07 -2.49 0.67
C GLN A 61 -0.48 -3.65 1.48
N ARG A 62 -0.26 -4.82 0.88
CA ARG A 62 0.39 -5.94 1.56
C ARG A 62 1.82 -5.60 2.01
N ALA A 63 2.58 -4.88 1.17
CA ALA A 63 3.92 -4.38 1.50
C ALA A 63 3.90 -3.33 2.61
N GLN A 64 2.89 -2.44 2.61
CA GLN A 64 2.64 -1.47 3.66
C GLN A 64 2.39 -2.15 5.01
N ILE A 65 1.51 -3.16 5.05
CA ILE A 65 1.22 -3.95 6.25
C ILE A 65 2.49 -4.64 6.75
N GLY A 66 3.25 -5.29 5.87
CA GLY A 66 4.50 -5.95 6.26
C GLY A 66 5.53 -5.00 6.85
N SER A 67 5.65 -3.79 6.29
CA SER A 67 6.52 -2.75 6.82
C SER A 67 6.00 -2.20 8.16
N GLY A 68 4.68 -2.09 8.35
CA GLY A 68 4.05 -1.67 9.60
C GLY A 68 4.33 -2.67 10.73
N VAL A 69 4.12 -3.96 10.48
CA VAL A 69 4.46 -5.03 11.44
C VAL A 69 5.94 -4.99 11.83
N ALA A 70 6.84 -4.69 10.88
CA ALA A 70 8.27 -4.55 11.19
C ALA A 70 8.57 -3.36 12.11
N VAL A 71 7.82 -2.25 12.02
CA VAL A 71 7.91 -1.13 12.96
C VAL A 71 7.56 -1.59 14.37
N ASP A 72 6.44 -2.30 14.53
CA ASP A 72 5.96 -2.75 15.83
C ASP A 72 6.95 -3.72 16.49
N VAL A 73 7.44 -4.71 15.74
CA VAL A 73 8.44 -5.66 16.22
C VAL A 73 9.73 -4.95 16.64
N ALA A 74 10.22 -4.01 15.83
CA ALA A 74 11.43 -3.25 16.14
C ALA A 74 11.25 -2.35 17.38
N GLY A 75 10.07 -1.73 17.53
CA GLY A 75 9.69 -0.92 18.69
C GLY A 75 9.60 -1.73 19.99
N HIS A 76 8.94 -2.90 19.95
CA HIS A 76 8.86 -3.80 21.10
C HIS A 76 10.25 -4.31 21.52
N THR A 77 11.08 -4.70 20.55
CA THR A 77 12.46 -5.15 20.81
C THR A 77 13.30 -4.04 21.45
N LEU A 78 13.12 -2.78 21.03
CA LEU A 78 13.79 -1.63 21.63
C LEU A 78 13.32 -1.42 23.09
N THR A 79 12.02 -1.48 23.33
CA THR A 79 11.42 -1.30 24.67
C THR A 79 11.88 -2.39 25.64
N ALA A 80 11.87 -3.66 25.22
CA ALA A 80 12.33 -4.80 26.03
C ALA A 80 13.80 -4.64 26.44
N LYS A 81 14.66 -4.20 25.51
CA LYS A 81 16.08 -3.94 25.82
C LYS A 81 16.26 -2.82 26.85
N THR A 82 15.48 -1.75 26.76
CA THR A 82 15.56 -0.64 27.72
C THR A 82 15.15 -1.10 29.13
N ARG A 83 14.16 -1.98 29.24
CA ARG A 83 13.73 -2.57 30.52
C ARG A 83 14.79 -3.49 31.13
N GLY A 84 15.46 -4.34 30.35
CA GLY A 84 16.51 -5.22 30.86
C GLY A 84 17.85 -4.53 31.18
N ARG A 85 17.98 -3.22 30.95
CA ARG A 85 19.15 -2.41 31.35
C ARG A 85 18.91 -1.61 32.64
N ARG A 86 17.69 -1.61 33.17
CA ARG A 86 17.35 -1.10 34.50
C ARG A 86 17.40 -2.25 35.49
#